data_AF-A0A7J8ZY44-F1
#
_entry.id   AF-A0A7J8ZY44-F1
#
_cell.length_a   1.000
_cell.length_b   1.000
_cell.length_c   1.000
_cell.angle_alpha   90.00
_cell.angle_beta   90.00
_cell.angle_gamma   90.00
#
_symmetry.space_group_name_H-M   'P 1'
#
loop_
_entity.id
_entity.type
_entity.pdbx_description
1 polymer ?
#
loop_
_entity_poly.entity_id
_entity_poly.type
_entity_poly.pdbx_seq_one_letter_code
_entity_poly.pdbx_strand_id
1 'polypeptide(L)'
;GKVASGKVPSSSPPPVENKALSVEQNEGSNVIRTLSLFRPITRPHQMYEVTEELKEENYCSGCRLVLNGSSYFCKTCPDFYLHEKCAKLSYEIRNPFHSSHPLNLYTSRCDQLIACEECRDICNGFIYFCEQCNFKLDMKCAALTPHKIGVLEEKMTGR
;
A
#
# COMPACT_ATOMS: atom_id res chain seq x y z
N GLY A 1 -63.36 -22.46 -38.48
CA GLY A 1 -62.01 -23.03 -38.58
C GLY A 1 -61.27 -22.73 -37.29
N LYS A 2 -60.61 -23.73 -36.70
CA LYS A 2 -59.98 -23.68 -35.37
C LYS A 2 -58.65 -22.89 -35.41
N VAL A 3 -58.40 -22.12 -34.36
CA VAL A 3 -57.16 -21.38 -34.07
C VAL A 3 -55.99 -22.35 -33.81
N ALA A 4 -54.80 -22.04 -34.33
CA ALA A 4 -53.57 -22.80 -34.07
C ALA A 4 -52.55 -21.91 -33.36
N SER A 5 -52.18 -22.31 -32.14
CA SER A 5 -51.16 -21.67 -31.29
C SER A 5 -49.77 -21.74 -31.93
N GLY A 6 -49.08 -20.60 -31.97
CA GLY A 6 -47.66 -20.50 -32.31
C GLY A 6 -46.76 -21.10 -31.23
N LYS A 7 -45.75 -21.85 -31.66
CA LYS A 7 -44.67 -22.41 -30.82
C LYS A 7 -43.45 -21.50 -30.95
N VAL A 8 -42.94 -20.95 -29.86
CA VAL A 8 -41.71 -20.14 -29.82
C VAL A 8 -40.50 -21.10 -29.78
N PRO A 9 -39.47 -20.95 -30.62
CA PRO A 9 -38.22 -21.68 -30.47
C PRO A 9 -37.29 -20.97 -29.48
N SER A 10 -36.85 -21.69 -28.45
CA SER A 10 -35.81 -21.30 -27.50
C SER A 10 -34.42 -21.38 -28.14
N SER A 11 -33.72 -20.27 -28.27
CA SER A 11 -32.30 -20.24 -28.66
C SER A 11 -31.43 -19.95 -27.44
N SER A 12 -30.66 -20.93 -26.99
CA SER A 12 -29.57 -20.74 -26.02
C SER A 12 -28.36 -20.12 -26.73
N PRO A 13 -27.65 -19.15 -26.13
CA PRO A 13 -26.43 -18.59 -26.73
C PRO A 13 -25.25 -19.57 -26.64
N PRO A 14 -24.28 -19.50 -27.58
CA PRO A 14 -23.10 -20.37 -27.56
C PRO A 14 -22.15 -20.03 -26.40
N PRO A 15 -21.32 -21.00 -25.94
CA PRO A 15 -20.39 -20.78 -24.85
C PRO A 15 -19.27 -19.83 -25.28
N VAL A 16 -18.97 -18.85 -24.42
CA VAL A 16 -17.88 -17.90 -24.62
C VAL A 16 -16.56 -18.58 -24.24
N GLU A 17 -15.68 -18.80 -25.23
CA GLU A 17 -14.32 -19.30 -24.99
C GLU A 17 -13.48 -18.16 -24.38
N ASN A 18 -13.12 -18.31 -23.11
CA ASN A 18 -12.18 -17.43 -22.44
C ASN A 18 -10.76 -17.71 -22.95
N LYS A 19 -10.31 -16.92 -23.93
CA LYS A 19 -8.92 -16.95 -24.37
C LYS A 19 -8.05 -16.35 -23.25
N ALA A 20 -7.36 -17.22 -22.51
CA ALA A 20 -6.39 -16.81 -21.51
C ALA A 20 -5.33 -15.92 -22.17
N LEU A 21 -5.26 -14.65 -21.74
CA LEU A 21 -4.20 -13.74 -22.16
C LEU A 21 -2.94 -14.16 -21.40
N SER A 22 -2.00 -14.78 -22.11
CA SER A 22 -0.67 -15.08 -21.59
C SER A 22 0.04 -13.76 -21.25
N VAL A 23 0.18 -13.45 -19.96
CA VAL A 23 1.02 -12.34 -19.51
C VAL A 23 2.46 -12.86 -19.50
N GLU A 24 3.24 -12.44 -20.48
CA GLU A 24 4.69 -12.67 -20.46
C GLU A 24 5.31 -11.88 -19.28
N GLN A 25 5.94 -12.62 -18.38
CA GLN A 25 6.61 -12.08 -17.19
C GLN A 25 7.84 -11.29 -17.64
N ASN A 26 7.76 -9.96 -17.60
CA ASN A 26 8.93 -9.09 -17.72
C ASN A 26 9.22 -8.47 -16.34
N GLU A 27 9.97 -9.20 -15.53
CA GLU A 27 10.33 -8.80 -14.16
C GLU A 27 11.11 -7.48 -14.13
N GLY A 28 11.98 -7.24 -15.13
CA GLY A 28 12.78 -6.01 -15.23
C GLY A 28 11.96 -4.75 -15.57
N SER A 29 10.87 -4.89 -16.33
CA SER A 29 9.99 -3.76 -16.67
C SER A 29 9.08 -3.34 -15.50
N ASN A 30 8.68 -4.29 -14.66
CA ASN A 30 7.80 -4.02 -13.53
C ASN A 30 8.51 -3.25 -12.39
N VAL A 31 9.78 -3.58 -12.13
CA VAL A 31 10.60 -2.89 -11.12
C VAL A 31 10.82 -1.42 -11.49
N ILE A 32 11.19 -1.11 -12.74
CA ILE A 32 11.40 0.26 -13.22
C ILE A 32 10.09 1.09 -13.13
N ARG A 33 8.95 0.47 -13.50
CA ARG A 33 7.64 1.13 -13.37
C ARG A 33 7.30 1.44 -11.92
N THR A 34 7.61 0.52 -11.00
CA THR A 34 7.34 0.69 -9.56
C THR A 34 8.23 1.75 -8.93
N LEU A 35 9.53 1.77 -9.24
CA LEU A 35 10.46 2.78 -8.73
C LEU A 35 10.10 4.21 -9.14
N SER A 36 9.47 4.36 -10.32
CA SER A 36 8.99 5.66 -10.79
C SER A 36 7.89 6.26 -9.91
N LEU A 37 7.14 5.40 -9.19
CA LEU A 37 6.03 5.79 -8.31
C LEU A 37 6.47 6.17 -6.91
N PHE A 38 7.66 5.76 -6.50
CA PHE A 38 8.12 5.94 -5.13
C PHE A 38 9.34 6.87 -5.06
N ARG A 39 9.55 7.47 -3.89
CA ARG A 39 10.79 8.17 -3.55
C ARG A 39 11.36 7.57 -2.27
N PRO A 40 12.63 7.14 -2.26
CA PRO A 40 13.27 6.73 -1.03
C PRO A 40 13.28 7.90 -0.05
N ILE A 41 13.01 7.66 1.23
CA ILE A 41 13.21 8.66 2.27
C ILE A 41 14.69 8.62 2.72
N THR A 42 15.61 8.68 1.76
CA THR A 42 17.07 8.61 2.00
C THR A 42 17.68 9.95 2.38
N ARG A 43 16.95 11.04 2.17
CA ARG A 43 17.39 12.40 2.50
C ARG A 43 16.89 12.75 3.91
N PRO A 44 17.77 13.12 4.85
CA PRO A 44 17.32 13.74 6.08
C PRO A 44 16.68 15.08 5.70
N HIS A 45 15.35 15.12 5.65
CA HIS A 45 14.63 16.38 5.60
C HIS A 45 14.85 17.03 6.96
N GLN A 46 15.27 18.29 6.97
CA GLN A 46 15.29 19.04 8.22
C GLN A 46 13.85 19.29 8.63
N MET A 47 13.38 18.50 9.58
CA MET A 47 12.05 18.57 10.13
C MET A 47 12.00 19.64 11.22
N TYR A 48 10.93 20.43 11.22
CA TYR A 48 10.67 21.46 12.22
C TYR A 48 9.39 21.12 12.96
N GLU A 49 9.36 21.38 14.26
CA GLU A 49 8.15 21.16 15.06
C GLU A 49 7.06 22.14 14.65
N VAL A 50 5.83 21.64 14.58
CA VAL A 50 4.64 22.47 14.42
C VAL A 50 4.30 23.05 15.79
N THR A 51 4.49 24.36 15.97
CA THR A 51 4.25 25.06 17.24
C THR A 51 2.88 25.73 17.35
N GLU A 52 2.22 25.94 16.21
CA GLU A 52 0.92 26.59 16.12
C GLU A 52 -0.17 25.57 15.75
N GLU A 53 -1.38 25.79 16.25
CA GLU A 53 -2.52 24.97 15.84
C GLU A 53 -2.78 25.14 14.34
N LEU A 54 -2.79 24.02 13.62
CA LEU A 54 -3.09 24.00 12.20
C LEU A 54 -4.57 24.35 12.02
N LYS A 55 -4.84 25.45 11.30
CA LYS A 55 -6.20 25.99 11.10
C LYS A 55 -7.12 25.09 10.25
N GLU A 56 -6.53 24.16 9.52
CA GLU A 56 -7.20 23.22 8.62
C GLU A 56 -6.81 21.79 8.96
N GLU A 57 -7.66 20.82 8.59
CA GLU A 57 -7.33 19.40 8.70
C GLU A 57 -6.13 19.06 7.82
N ASN A 58 -4.97 18.93 8.45
CA ASN A 58 -3.75 18.50 7.79
C ASN A 58 -3.56 17.00 7.99
N TYR A 59 -3.04 16.32 6.97
CA TYR A 59 -2.85 14.88 6.99
C TYR A 59 -1.36 14.53 7.06
N CYS A 60 -1.04 13.51 7.84
CA CYS A 60 0.31 12.98 7.89
C CYS A 60 0.68 12.33 6.55
N SER A 61 1.77 12.77 5.92
CA SER A 61 2.27 12.19 4.66
C SER A 61 2.71 10.73 4.81
N GLY A 62 2.99 10.30 6.05
CA GLY A 62 3.36 8.93 6.40
C GLY A 62 2.18 7.98 6.48
N CYS A 63 1.33 8.15 7.51
CA CYS A 63 0.22 7.24 7.77
C CYS A 63 -1.13 7.67 7.17
N ARG A 64 -1.20 8.87 6.56
CA ARG A 64 -2.40 9.44 5.92
C ARG A 64 -3.59 9.66 6.84
N LEU A 65 -3.36 9.60 8.14
CA LEU A 65 -4.33 10.02 9.16
C LEU A 65 -4.19 11.52 9.46
N VAL A 66 -5.27 12.12 9.97
CA VAL A 66 -5.30 13.51 10.43
C VAL A 66 -4.20 13.74 11.47
N LEU A 67 -3.49 14.87 11.35
CA LEU A 67 -2.51 15.30 12.33
C LEU A 67 -3.20 15.60 13.66
N ASN A 68 -2.68 15.01 14.72
CA ASN A 68 -3.11 15.27 16.09
C ASN A 68 -1.88 15.30 16.99
N GLY A 69 -1.88 16.23 17.96
CA GLY A 69 -0.74 16.42 18.86
C GLY A 69 0.57 16.77 18.15
N SER A 70 1.69 16.28 18.71
CA SER A 70 3.04 16.59 18.25
C SER A 70 3.28 16.14 16.81
N SER A 71 3.63 17.11 15.97
CA SER A 71 3.87 16.90 14.56
C SER A 71 5.05 17.74 14.07
N TYR A 72 5.61 17.31 12.94
CA TYR A 72 6.72 17.97 12.29
C TYR A 72 6.39 18.25 10.84
N PHE A 73 7.00 19.30 10.29
CA PHE A 73 6.87 19.65 8.88
C PHE A 73 8.23 19.90 8.25
N CYS A 74 8.29 19.77 6.92
CA CYS A 74 9.47 20.13 6.14
C CYS A 74 9.25 21.51 5.49
N LYS A 75 10.20 22.44 5.66
CA LYS A 75 10.11 23.78 5.05
C LYS A 75 10.26 23.77 3.53
N THR A 76 10.94 22.78 2.97
CA THR A 76 11.25 22.72 1.52
C THR A 76 10.33 21.79 0.75
N CYS A 77 9.55 20.93 1.44
CA CYS A 77 8.59 20.04 0.81
C CYS A 77 7.18 20.57 1.05
N PRO A 78 6.46 21.01 0.01
CA PRO A 78 5.07 21.42 0.13
C PRO A 78 4.22 20.32 0.75
N ASP A 79 3.34 20.71 1.67
CA ASP A 79 2.34 19.84 2.31
C ASP A 79 2.90 18.55 2.93
N PHE A 80 4.17 18.58 3.35
CA PHE A 80 4.85 17.45 3.96
C PHE A 80 4.87 17.58 5.48
N TYR A 81 3.92 16.89 6.11
CA TYR A 81 3.74 16.85 7.56
C TYR A 81 3.81 15.41 8.06
N LEU A 82 4.37 15.20 9.23
CA LEU A 82 4.45 13.89 9.87
C LEU A 82 4.03 13.99 11.33
N HIS A 83 3.26 13.02 11.82
CA HIS A 83 3.22 12.78 13.26
C HIS A 83 4.63 12.50 13.77
N GLU A 84 4.91 12.85 15.04
CA GLU A 84 6.18 12.53 15.69
C GLU A 84 6.58 11.05 15.52
N LYS A 85 5.63 10.13 15.69
CA LYS A 85 5.88 8.69 15.51
C LYS A 85 6.26 8.33 14.08
N CYS A 86 5.68 8.99 13.07
CA CYS A 86 6.01 8.76 11.66
C CYS A 86 7.38 9.34 11.29
N ALA A 87 7.78 10.46 11.91
CA ALA A 87 9.10 11.06 11.72
C ALA A 87 10.25 10.21 12.31
N LYS A 88 9.94 9.35 13.30
CA LYS A 88 10.90 8.48 13.99
C LYS A 88 10.97 7.06 13.41
N LEU A 89 10.30 6.77 12.30
CA LEU A 89 10.39 5.47 11.65
C LEU A 89 11.81 5.21 11.15
N SER A 90 12.29 3.98 11.32
CA SER A 90 13.56 3.55 10.75
C SER A 90 13.49 3.59 9.23
N TYR A 91 14.55 4.10 8.59
CA TYR A 91 14.64 4.06 7.13
C TYR A 91 14.70 2.61 6.60
N GLU A 92 15.38 1.72 7.31
CA GLU A 92 15.53 0.32 6.92
C GLU A 92 14.97 -0.59 8.02
N ILE A 93 14.26 -1.66 7.64
CA ILE A 93 13.82 -2.71 8.55
C ILE A 93 14.09 -4.09 8.00
N ARG A 94 14.17 -5.08 8.91
CA ARG A 94 14.01 -6.49 8.59
C ARG A 94 12.67 -6.94 9.13
N ASN A 95 11.88 -7.64 8.31
CA ASN A 95 10.53 -8.04 8.66
C ASN A 95 10.33 -9.55 8.39
N PRO A 96 9.61 -10.29 9.27
CA PRO A 96 9.38 -11.72 9.09
C PRO A 96 8.68 -12.09 7.76
N PHE A 97 7.83 -11.22 7.22
CA PHE A 97 7.15 -11.45 5.94
C PHE A 97 8.10 -11.35 4.73
N HIS A 98 9.29 -10.78 4.91
CA HIS A 98 10.34 -10.71 3.89
C HIS A 98 11.72 -10.73 4.54
N SER A 99 12.16 -11.90 4.99
CA SER A 99 13.40 -12.06 5.77
C SER A 99 14.68 -12.07 4.93
N SER A 100 14.56 -12.35 3.62
CA SER A 100 15.70 -12.51 2.71
C SER A 100 16.44 -11.19 2.45
N HIS A 101 15.73 -10.06 2.42
CA HIS A 101 16.31 -8.74 2.13
C HIS A 101 15.74 -7.68 3.08
N PRO A 102 16.53 -6.63 3.41
CA PRO A 102 15.98 -5.47 4.09
C PRO A 102 14.94 -4.75 3.23
N LEU A 103 13.99 -4.12 3.91
CA LEU A 103 13.00 -3.23 3.30
C LEU A 103 13.35 -1.78 3.65
N ASN A 104 13.32 -0.91 2.65
CA ASN A 104 13.58 0.51 2.81
C ASN A 104 12.28 1.31 2.86
N LEU A 105 12.28 2.43 3.58
CA LEU A 105 11.14 3.31 3.72
C LEU A 105 11.05 4.24 2.51
N TYR A 106 9.90 4.19 1.87
CA TYR A 106 9.57 4.95 0.68
C TYR A 106 8.32 5.79 0.92
N THR A 107 8.26 6.96 0.29
CA THR A 107 7.04 7.75 0.19
C THR A 107 6.44 7.63 -1.21
N SER A 108 5.12 7.45 -1.27
CA SER A 108 4.35 7.45 -2.49
C SER A 108 4.30 8.84 -3.14
N ARG A 109 4.61 8.95 -4.44
CA ARG A 109 4.36 10.18 -5.21
C ARG A 109 2.87 10.26 -5.53
N CYS A 110 2.27 11.44 -5.35
CA CYS A 110 0.95 11.83 -5.90
C CYS A 110 -0.13 10.74 -5.81
N ASP A 111 -0.82 10.63 -4.67
CA ASP A 111 -2.03 9.80 -4.46
C ASP A 111 -1.97 8.34 -4.96
N GLN A 112 -0.77 7.81 -5.20
CA GLN A 112 -0.63 6.46 -5.72
C GLN A 112 -1.02 5.46 -4.64
N LEU A 113 -2.07 4.70 -4.95
CA LEU A 113 -2.57 3.59 -4.17
C LEU A 113 -1.73 2.34 -4.44
N ILE A 114 -1.40 1.61 -3.37
CA ILE A 114 -0.48 0.49 -3.39
C ILE A 114 -1.13 -0.67 -2.63
N ALA A 115 -1.07 -1.88 -3.17
CA ALA A 115 -1.47 -3.06 -2.41
C ALA A 115 -0.32 -3.56 -1.54
N CYS A 116 -0.59 -3.80 -0.26
CA CYS A 116 0.31 -4.53 0.62
C CYS A 116 0.39 -6.00 0.17
N GLU A 117 1.59 -6.59 0.10
CA GLU A 117 1.73 -7.99 -0.28
C GLU A 117 1.22 -8.97 0.80
N GLU A 118 1.21 -8.54 2.06
CA GLU A 118 0.80 -9.36 3.20
C GLU A 118 -0.72 -9.33 3.42
N CYS A 119 -1.27 -8.18 3.78
CA CYS A 119 -2.70 -8.06 4.11
C CYS A 119 -3.59 -7.78 2.89
N ARG A 120 -3.02 -7.51 1.72
CA ARG A 120 -3.73 -7.11 0.49
C ARG A 120 -4.55 -5.82 0.58
N ASP A 121 -4.49 -5.11 1.71
CA ASP A 121 -5.07 -3.78 1.84
C ASP A 121 -4.42 -2.78 0.87
N ILE A 122 -5.23 -1.84 0.41
CA ILE A 122 -4.77 -0.69 -0.36
C ILE A 122 -4.30 0.38 0.61
N CYS A 123 -3.05 0.80 0.48
CA CYS A 123 -2.41 1.83 1.28
C CYS A 123 -1.92 3.00 0.42
N ASN A 124 -1.85 4.16 1.06
CA ASN A 124 -1.23 5.37 0.56
C ASN A 124 -0.28 5.94 1.63
N GLY A 125 0.68 6.78 1.23
CA GLY A 125 1.68 7.34 2.15
C GLY A 125 2.99 6.57 2.16
N PHE A 126 3.50 6.26 3.36
CA PHE A 126 4.75 5.53 3.53
C PHE A 126 4.54 4.03 3.35
N ILE A 127 5.51 3.41 2.68
CA ILE A 127 5.58 1.96 2.52
C ILE A 127 7.01 1.49 2.76
N TYR A 128 7.14 0.23 3.14
CA TYR A 128 8.41 -0.47 3.12
C TYR A 128 8.54 -1.27 1.83
N PHE A 129 9.60 -1.02 1.08
CA PHE A 129 9.79 -1.55 -0.27
C PHE A 129 11.16 -2.23 -0.39
N CYS A 130 11.15 -3.45 -0.95
CA CYS A 130 12.36 -4.13 -1.41
C CYS A 130 12.40 -4.02 -2.93
N GLU A 131 13.34 -3.23 -3.44
CA GLU A 131 13.51 -3.01 -4.88
C GLU A 131 13.91 -4.29 -5.62
N GLN A 132 14.71 -5.14 -4.95
CA GLN A 132 15.23 -6.39 -5.53
C GLN A 132 14.12 -7.40 -5.81
N CYS A 133 13.15 -7.49 -4.89
CA CYS A 133 12.04 -8.44 -4.99
C CYS A 133 10.73 -7.79 -5.44
N ASN A 134 10.72 -6.47 -5.64
CA ASN A 134 9.51 -5.68 -5.84
C ASN A 134 8.45 -5.87 -4.71
N PHE A 135 8.90 -6.24 -3.50
CA PHE A 135 8.02 -6.58 -2.38
C PHE A 135 7.60 -5.31 -1.63
N LYS A 136 6.29 -5.15 -1.39
CA LYS A 136 5.71 -3.95 -0.77
C LYS A 136 4.97 -4.32 0.50
N LEU A 137 5.28 -3.61 1.58
CA LEU A 137 4.68 -3.81 2.89
C LEU A 137 4.14 -2.47 3.39
N ASP A 138 2.87 -2.46 3.82
CA ASP A 138 2.30 -1.28 4.47
C ASP A 138 2.89 -1.07 5.87
N MET A 139 2.65 0.10 6.45
CA MET A 139 3.15 0.42 7.79
C MET A 139 2.57 -0.48 8.89
N LYS A 140 1.34 -0.97 8.73
CA LYS A 140 0.66 -1.80 9.74
C LYS A 140 1.34 -3.17 9.85
N CYS A 141 1.54 -3.83 8.71
CA CYS A 141 2.24 -5.10 8.58
C CYS A 141 3.73 -4.96 8.92
N ALA A 142 4.36 -3.84 8.54
CA ALA A 142 5.75 -3.57 8.92
C ALA A 142 5.99 -3.49 10.43
N ALA A 143 4.97 -3.05 11.20
CA ALA A 143 5.02 -2.98 12.65
C ALA A 143 4.70 -4.32 13.36
N LEU A 144 4.34 -5.38 12.60
CA LEU A 144 4.13 -6.71 13.16
C LEU A 144 5.49 -7.35 13.44
N THR A 145 5.70 -7.70 14.70
CA THR A 145 6.84 -8.51 15.15
C THR A 145 6.44 -9.99 15.17
N PRO A 146 7.40 -10.93 15.13
CA PRO A 146 7.12 -12.37 15.20
C PRO A 146 6.17 -12.76 16.34
N HIS A 147 6.25 -12.08 17.49
CA HIS A 147 5.35 -12.32 18.64
C HIS A 147 3.90 -11.87 18.41
N LYS A 148 3.64 -10.90 17.53
CA LYS A 148 2.28 -10.42 17.22
C LYS A 148 1.59 -11.24 16.14
N ILE A 149 2.36 -11.96 15.32
CA ILE A 149 1.83 -12.84 14.26
C ILE A 149 1.08 -14.01 14.89
N GLY A 150 1.66 -14.68 15.89
CA GLY A 150 1.00 -15.79 16.59
C GLY A 150 -0.33 -15.40 17.27
N VAL A 151 -0.42 -14.19 17.82
CA VAL A 151 -1.64 -13.70 18.49
C VAL A 151 -2.76 -13.36 17.49
N LEU A 152 -2.44 -12.97 16.26
CA LEU A 152 -3.45 -12.73 15.21
C LEU A 152 -3.96 -14.05 14.63
N GLU A 153 -3.09 -15.05 14.45
CA GLU A 153 -3.49 -16.39 14.04
C GLU A 153 -4.42 -17.04 15.08
N GLU A 154 -4.12 -16.93 16.38
CA GLU A 154 -4.98 -17.43 17.45
C GLU A 154 -6.37 -16.79 17.44
N LYS A 155 -6.46 -15.48 17.16
CA LYS A 155 -7.74 -14.76 17.06
C LYS A 155 -8.57 -15.12 15.82
N MET A 156 -7.94 -15.58 14.74
CA MET A 156 -8.65 -16.09 13.55
C MET A 156 -9.02 -17.57 13.68
N THR A 157 -8.34 -18.35 14.52
CA THR A 157 -8.64 -19.78 14.73
C THR A 157 -9.62 -20.10 15.85
N GLY A 158 -10.11 -19.10 16.60
CA GLY A 158 -11.22 -19.25 17.54
C GLY A 158 -11.15 -20.51 18.40
N ARG A 159 -10.19 -20.58 19.31
CA ARG A 159 -10.20 -21.53 20.43
C ARG A 159 -10.16 -20.78 21.75
#